data_AF-A0AAV1JJ53-F1
#
_entry.id   AF-A0AAV1JJ53-F1
#
_cell.length_a   1.000
_cell.length_b   1.000
_cell.length_c   1.000
_cell.angle_alpha   90.00
_cell.angle_beta   90.00
_cell.angle_gamma   90.00
#
_symmetry.space_group_name_H-M   'P 1'
#
loop_
_entity.id
_entity.type
_entity.pdbx_description
1 polymer ?
#
loop_
_entity_poly.entity_id
_entity_poly.type
_entity_poly.pdbx_seq_one_letter_code
_entity_poly.pdbx_strand_id
1 'polypeptide(L)'
;MLSKSFLQKNSFTRSYLFLKRNLFLNVNDTPFITLYQNVTGESIPTQQLEYLTKKEPSIFKTTSESLKLTLNILKKFEITAEEACYNPHLFCINLISLDNYGEILKECGFIKILPSHLIRYNTIVKSRTISKLKKQGLINTNLCLEQILLDIFQDWPQNEKFLKQYSDVNTNILTVRMSVLQRYLEWRLGITNDKFTKFSNNNLPLKHRPMVDIHQSLDIAENVIKFDRKYIRNNSFIISSDPLNTRLILENVDSLAGVDIKEAIRLVPAILKNNYRALLEIKEILREYEIIEEAQKRYLRVYCMNPDTVRSRLNDLVTMNEFKVLASNPRILSMVVHYRKVLNRLTKIESEKKQCFSLNTLVAPQKIFNTYISNFGSRVCSRDMAIHILSSLKGNYNQDTLVNTLKRHKYWLHTAISVVHDNICMLKKYFDDQVILDNCQLLLYPGSDIERHISRIQKIRNSASRDNPIETHNNLNYSRLTDSQILSLVLYEIEKKYHFSGDGIWSNQDGMREHTANRKSHASS
;
A
#
# COMPACT_ATOMS: atom_id res chain seq x y z
N MET A 1 18.47 25.43 -39.82
CA MET A 1 17.49 26.51 -39.60
C MET A 1 16.14 26.06 -40.14
N LEU A 2 15.10 26.26 -39.32
CA LEU A 2 13.65 26.22 -39.59
C LEU A 2 12.91 24.89 -39.87
N SER A 3 11.87 24.74 -39.04
CA SER A 3 10.60 24.04 -39.23
C SER A 3 10.51 22.53 -38.93
N LYS A 4 9.93 22.23 -37.76
CA LYS A 4 8.86 21.22 -37.55
C LYS A 4 8.40 21.30 -36.08
N SER A 5 7.65 22.35 -35.74
CA SER A 5 6.98 22.51 -34.43
C SER A 5 5.52 22.97 -34.54
N PHE A 6 4.89 22.72 -35.69
CA PHE A 6 3.48 23.06 -35.93
C PHE A 6 2.81 21.85 -36.58
N LEU A 7 2.36 20.87 -35.78
CA LEU A 7 1.30 19.91 -36.16
C LEU A 7 0.82 18.99 -35.01
N GLN A 8 1.02 19.36 -33.74
CA GLN A 8 0.54 18.55 -32.61
C GLN A 8 -0.28 19.33 -31.56
N LYS A 9 -0.84 20.49 -31.94
CA LYS A 9 -1.69 21.30 -31.06
C LYS A 9 -3.17 21.39 -31.48
N ASN A 10 -3.58 20.77 -32.58
CA ASN A 10 -4.98 20.82 -33.07
C ASN A 10 -5.83 19.57 -32.81
N SER A 11 -5.32 18.53 -32.13
CA SER A 11 -6.12 17.36 -31.71
C SER A 11 -6.70 17.48 -30.29
N PHE A 12 -6.20 18.42 -29.47
CA PHE A 12 -6.63 18.59 -28.08
C PHE A 12 -7.89 19.47 -27.93
N THR A 13 -8.14 20.40 -28.84
CA THR A 13 -9.30 21.32 -28.79
C THR A 13 -10.58 20.73 -29.38
N ARG A 14 -10.49 19.82 -30.36
CA ARG A 14 -11.67 19.10 -30.88
C ARG A 14 -12.21 18.06 -29.88
N SER A 15 -11.32 17.46 -29.09
CA SER A 15 -11.68 16.48 -28.04
C SER A 15 -12.47 17.10 -26.88
N TYR A 16 -12.23 18.38 -26.57
CA TYR A 16 -12.93 19.09 -25.49
C TYR A 16 -14.37 19.48 -25.85
N LEU A 17 -14.65 19.75 -27.14
CA LEU A 17 -15.99 20.02 -27.64
C LEU A 17 -16.79 18.73 -27.90
N PHE A 18 -16.11 17.63 -28.25
CA PHE A 18 -16.76 16.32 -28.43
C PHE A 18 -17.14 15.66 -27.09
N LEU A 19 -16.33 15.84 -26.04
CA LEU A 19 -16.67 15.40 -24.67
C LEU A 19 -17.86 16.16 -24.06
N LYS A 20 -18.08 17.42 -24.45
CA LYS A 20 -19.24 18.21 -23.99
C LYS A 20 -20.57 17.76 -24.61
N ARG A 21 -20.54 17.15 -25.81
CA ARG A 21 -21.74 16.71 -26.53
C ARG A 21 -22.17 15.29 -26.17
N ASN A 22 -21.24 14.43 -25.74
CA ASN A 22 -21.54 13.06 -25.31
C ASN A 22 -21.98 12.92 -23.82
N LEU A 23 -21.82 13.96 -22.99
CA LEU A 23 -22.30 13.94 -21.60
C LEU A 23 -23.82 14.04 -21.46
N PHE A 24 -24.53 14.50 -22.49
CA PHE A 24 -26.00 14.65 -22.45
C PHE A 24 -26.76 13.42 -22.92
N LEU A 25 -26.10 12.42 -23.52
CA LEU A 25 -26.77 11.31 -24.21
C LEU A 25 -27.11 10.10 -23.32
N ASN A 26 -26.77 10.11 -22.01
CA ASN A 26 -27.13 9.00 -21.11
C ASN A 26 -27.38 9.42 -19.65
N VAL A 27 -27.83 10.66 -19.43
CA VAL A 27 -28.16 11.14 -18.08
C VAL A 27 -29.42 10.45 -17.54
N ASN A 28 -30.37 10.10 -18.41
CA ASN A 28 -31.68 9.55 -18.07
C ASN A 28 -31.64 8.15 -17.42
N ASP A 29 -30.55 7.39 -17.58
CA ASP A 29 -30.39 6.04 -17.00
C ASP A 29 -29.52 6.03 -15.73
N THR A 30 -29.34 7.19 -15.08
CA THR A 30 -28.56 7.24 -13.84
C THR A 30 -29.39 6.77 -12.65
N PRO A 31 -28.81 6.00 -11.70
CA PRO A 31 -29.53 5.48 -10.54
C PRO A 31 -30.27 6.54 -9.73
N PHE A 32 -29.73 7.76 -9.68
CA PHE A 32 -30.37 8.87 -8.97
C PHE A 32 -31.64 9.36 -9.66
N ILE A 33 -31.67 9.43 -11.00
CA ILE A 33 -32.89 9.88 -11.72
C ILE A 33 -33.99 8.84 -11.58
N THR A 34 -33.64 7.56 -11.69
CA THR A 34 -34.59 6.47 -11.43
C THR A 34 -35.13 6.55 -10.00
N LEU A 35 -34.27 6.80 -9.01
CA LEU A 35 -34.70 7.01 -7.63
C LEU A 35 -35.64 8.21 -7.50
N TYR A 36 -35.28 9.36 -8.07
CA TYR A 36 -36.07 10.59 -8.02
C TYR A 36 -37.48 10.33 -8.57
N GLN A 37 -37.57 9.79 -9.79
CA GLN A 37 -38.84 9.51 -10.43
C GLN A 37 -39.69 8.51 -9.65
N ASN A 38 -39.08 7.47 -9.08
CA ASN A 38 -39.80 6.47 -8.29
C ASN A 38 -40.35 7.03 -6.97
N VAL A 39 -39.66 8.03 -6.39
CA VAL A 39 -40.03 8.59 -5.09
C VAL A 39 -40.99 9.75 -5.22
N THR A 40 -40.78 10.65 -6.19
CA THR A 40 -41.59 11.86 -6.37
C THR A 40 -42.73 11.67 -7.38
N GLY A 41 -42.65 10.66 -8.23
CA GLY A 41 -43.57 10.48 -9.38
C GLY A 41 -43.30 11.45 -10.54
N GLU A 42 -42.29 12.32 -10.42
CA GLU A 42 -41.99 13.37 -11.39
C GLU A 42 -40.64 13.15 -12.07
N SER A 43 -40.52 13.56 -13.33
CA SER A 43 -39.22 13.69 -13.99
C SER A 43 -38.52 14.98 -13.57
N ILE A 44 -37.21 14.95 -13.32
CA ILE A 44 -36.43 16.16 -13.01
C ILE A 44 -36.52 17.14 -14.20
N PRO A 45 -36.96 18.39 -14.00
CA PRO A 45 -37.03 19.38 -15.07
C PRO A 45 -35.68 19.62 -15.74
N THR A 46 -35.65 19.81 -17.07
CA THR A 46 -34.41 19.95 -17.85
C THR A 46 -33.47 21.04 -17.32
N GLN A 47 -34.03 22.19 -16.89
CA GLN A 47 -33.25 23.28 -16.30
C GLN A 47 -32.58 22.89 -14.97
N GLN A 48 -33.25 22.10 -14.14
CA GLN A 48 -32.72 21.61 -12.88
C GLN A 48 -31.68 20.51 -13.11
N LEU A 49 -31.88 19.68 -14.14
CA LEU A 49 -30.91 18.67 -14.55
C LEU A 49 -29.60 19.31 -15.07
N GLU A 50 -29.69 20.39 -15.85
CA GLU A 50 -28.54 21.19 -16.28
C GLU A 50 -27.80 21.81 -15.09
N TYR A 51 -28.54 22.35 -14.12
CA TYR A 51 -27.97 22.88 -12.88
C TYR A 51 -27.22 21.79 -12.10
N LEU A 52 -27.83 20.63 -11.88
CA LEU A 52 -27.23 19.50 -11.17
C LEU A 52 -25.98 18.98 -11.89
N THR A 53 -26.02 18.86 -13.20
CA THR A 53 -24.86 18.44 -14.02
C THR A 53 -23.69 19.39 -13.85
N LYS A 54 -23.96 20.70 -13.71
CA LYS A 54 -22.92 21.73 -13.55
C LYS A 54 -22.39 21.84 -12.12
N LYS A 55 -23.26 21.73 -11.11
CA LYS A 55 -22.92 21.97 -9.70
C LYS A 55 -22.53 20.72 -8.94
N GLU A 56 -23.11 19.57 -9.28
CA GLU A 56 -23.02 18.32 -8.52
C GLU A 56 -22.80 17.11 -9.47
N PRO A 57 -21.76 17.11 -10.31
CA PRO A 57 -21.57 16.06 -11.30
C PRO A 57 -21.33 14.67 -10.70
N SER A 58 -20.96 14.59 -9.42
CA SER A 58 -20.77 13.33 -8.70
C SER A 58 -22.05 12.55 -8.50
N ILE A 59 -23.22 13.21 -8.45
CA ILE A 59 -24.49 12.53 -8.17
C ILE A 59 -24.81 11.47 -9.23
N PHE A 60 -24.48 11.75 -10.49
CA PHE A 60 -24.67 10.86 -11.63
C PHE A 60 -23.70 9.68 -11.66
N LYS A 61 -22.67 9.68 -10.81
CA LYS A 61 -21.73 8.56 -10.63
C LYS A 61 -22.07 7.67 -9.43
N THR A 62 -23.10 8.02 -8.68
CA THR A 62 -23.49 7.33 -7.45
C THR A 62 -24.15 5.99 -7.77
N THR A 63 -23.74 4.93 -7.08
CA THR A 63 -24.33 3.60 -7.26
C THR A 63 -25.66 3.47 -6.52
N SER A 64 -26.53 2.57 -6.98
CA SER A 64 -27.82 2.28 -6.32
C SER A 64 -27.64 1.84 -4.86
N GLU A 65 -26.56 1.14 -4.54
CA GLU A 65 -26.23 0.75 -3.16
C GLU A 65 -25.89 1.97 -2.29
N SER A 66 -25.05 2.88 -2.80
CA SER A 66 -24.72 4.12 -2.10
C SER A 66 -25.96 4.98 -1.85
N LEU A 67 -26.88 5.07 -2.82
CA LEU A 67 -28.15 5.80 -2.64
C LEU A 67 -29.01 5.19 -1.53
N LYS A 68 -29.14 3.85 -1.49
CA LYS A 68 -29.87 3.14 -0.42
C LYS A 68 -29.24 3.41 0.96
N LEU A 69 -27.91 3.38 1.05
CA LEU A 69 -27.20 3.68 2.30
C LEU A 69 -27.43 5.14 2.75
N THR A 70 -27.37 6.10 1.83
CA THR A 70 -27.68 7.51 2.12
C THR A 70 -29.10 7.64 2.69
N LEU A 71 -30.09 7.04 2.03
CA LEU A 71 -31.49 7.10 2.48
C LEU A 71 -31.69 6.45 3.86
N ASN A 72 -31.01 5.33 4.14
CA ASN A 72 -31.05 4.69 5.45
C ASN A 72 -30.49 5.59 6.56
N ILE A 73 -29.41 6.33 6.28
CA ILE A 73 -28.85 7.31 7.22
C ILE A 73 -29.85 8.46 7.43
N LEU A 74 -30.38 9.04 6.34
CA LEU A 74 -31.32 10.17 6.42
C LEU A 74 -32.60 9.82 7.19
N LYS A 75 -33.08 8.58 7.04
CA LYS A 75 -34.22 8.07 7.78
C LYS A 75 -34.01 8.09 9.30
N LYS A 76 -32.77 7.91 9.80
CA LYS A 76 -32.46 8.01 11.24
C LYS A 76 -32.77 9.40 11.82
N PHE A 77 -32.76 10.42 10.97
CA PHE A 77 -33.01 11.81 11.31
C PHE A 77 -34.38 12.29 10.82
N GLU A 78 -35.29 11.35 10.53
CA GLU A 78 -36.67 11.62 10.09
C GLU A 78 -36.77 12.38 8.75
N ILE A 79 -35.72 12.35 7.93
CA ILE A 79 -35.72 12.92 6.58
C ILE A 79 -36.27 11.89 5.61
N THR A 80 -37.35 12.24 4.91
CA THR A 80 -37.99 11.32 3.95
C THR A 80 -37.17 11.19 2.66
N ALA A 81 -37.39 10.11 1.91
CA ALA A 81 -36.75 9.94 0.61
C ALA A 81 -37.14 11.07 -0.36
N GLU A 82 -38.36 11.57 -0.26
CA GLU A 82 -38.88 12.68 -1.07
C GLU A 82 -38.15 13.99 -0.73
N GLU A 83 -38.06 14.35 0.55
CA GLU A 83 -37.30 15.51 1.02
C GLU A 83 -35.82 15.45 0.59
N ALA A 84 -35.24 14.24 0.61
CA ALA A 84 -33.88 14.00 0.15
C ALA A 84 -33.74 14.22 -1.36
N CYS A 85 -34.68 13.74 -2.18
CA CYS A 85 -34.70 13.93 -3.63
C CYS A 85 -34.80 15.41 -4.01
N TYR A 86 -35.57 16.21 -3.27
CA TYR A 86 -35.61 17.66 -3.45
C TYR A 86 -34.34 18.39 -2.99
N ASN A 87 -33.43 17.70 -2.30
CA ASN A 87 -32.13 18.23 -1.85
C ASN A 87 -30.96 17.34 -2.33
N PRO A 88 -30.68 17.29 -3.65
CA PRO A 88 -29.73 16.35 -4.25
C PRO A 88 -28.31 16.39 -3.66
N HIS A 89 -27.91 17.53 -3.10
CA HIS A 89 -26.61 17.70 -2.44
C HIS A 89 -26.37 16.69 -1.32
N LEU A 90 -27.43 16.19 -0.67
CA LEU A 90 -27.32 15.17 0.39
C LEU A 90 -26.65 13.89 -0.12
N PHE A 91 -26.86 13.53 -1.38
CA PHE A 91 -26.25 12.35 -2.01
C PHE A 91 -24.79 12.58 -2.42
N CYS A 92 -24.32 13.83 -2.39
CA CYS A 92 -22.93 14.18 -2.66
C CYS A 92 -22.07 14.25 -1.38
N ILE A 93 -22.69 14.24 -0.19
CA ILE A 93 -21.98 14.23 1.09
C ILE A 93 -21.45 12.81 1.36
N ASN A 94 -20.22 12.71 1.87
CA ASN A 94 -19.67 11.43 2.31
C ASN A 94 -20.56 10.80 3.40
N LEU A 95 -20.90 9.50 3.26
CA LEU A 95 -21.82 8.78 4.15
C LEU A 95 -21.46 8.91 5.63
N ILE A 96 -20.17 8.78 5.98
CA ILE A 96 -19.70 8.87 7.38
C ILE A 96 -19.91 10.30 7.89
N SER A 97 -19.54 11.30 7.09
CA SER A 97 -19.78 12.69 7.46
C SER A 97 -21.27 13.00 7.61
N LEU A 98 -22.13 12.46 6.74
CA LEU A 98 -23.57 12.68 6.80
C LEU A 98 -24.17 12.16 8.11
N ASP A 99 -23.84 10.91 8.48
CA ASP A 99 -24.27 10.29 9.74
C ASP A 99 -23.77 11.09 10.95
N ASN A 100 -22.47 11.43 10.97
CA ASN A 100 -21.88 12.24 12.03
C ASN A 100 -22.53 13.62 12.16
N TYR A 101 -22.84 14.27 11.04
CA TYR A 101 -23.48 15.59 11.07
C TYR A 101 -24.85 15.53 11.72
N GLY A 102 -25.67 14.53 11.37
CA GLY A 102 -26.98 14.33 11.97
C GLY A 102 -26.88 14.03 13.46
N GLU A 103 -26.03 13.08 13.86
CA GLU A 103 -25.84 12.73 15.27
C GLU A 103 -25.33 13.92 16.10
N ILE A 104 -24.42 14.73 15.57
CA ILE A 104 -23.93 15.93 16.26
C ILE A 104 -25.04 16.97 16.44
N LEU A 105 -25.89 17.20 15.43
CA LEU A 105 -27.01 18.12 15.57
C LEU A 105 -28.01 17.63 16.62
N LYS A 106 -28.25 16.31 16.67
CA LYS A 106 -29.08 15.66 17.68
C LYS A 106 -28.49 15.80 19.08
N GLU A 107 -27.19 15.53 19.26
CA GLU A 107 -26.45 15.76 20.52
C GLU A 107 -26.53 17.21 21.01
N CYS A 108 -26.63 18.17 20.08
CA CYS A 108 -26.76 19.59 20.41
C CYS A 108 -28.20 20.05 20.64
N GLY A 109 -29.17 19.13 20.68
CA GLY A 109 -30.57 19.42 21.01
C GLY A 109 -31.34 20.17 19.92
N PHE A 110 -31.03 19.90 18.65
CA PHE A 110 -31.86 20.39 17.55
C PHE A 110 -33.26 19.81 17.63
N ILE A 111 -34.28 20.66 17.49
CA ILE A 111 -35.69 20.27 17.62
C ILE A 111 -36.11 19.38 16.43
N LYS A 112 -35.73 19.78 15.22
CA LYS A 112 -35.92 19.00 13.98
C LYS A 112 -34.70 19.17 13.08
N ILE A 113 -34.22 18.06 12.52
CA ILE A 113 -33.12 18.07 11.55
C ILE A 113 -33.73 18.11 10.15
N LEU A 114 -33.36 19.12 9.35
CA LEU A 114 -33.83 19.28 7.98
C LEU A 114 -32.66 19.02 7.01
N PRO A 115 -32.93 18.65 5.75
CA PRO A 115 -31.91 18.53 4.70
C PRO A 115 -30.93 19.71 4.64
N SER A 116 -31.47 20.93 4.73
CA SER A 116 -30.68 22.16 4.68
C SER A 116 -29.70 22.31 5.85
N HIS A 117 -29.99 21.70 7.00
CA HIS A 117 -29.10 21.72 8.16
C HIS A 117 -27.87 20.83 7.94
N LEU A 118 -28.05 19.65 7.34
CA LEU A 118 -26.95 18.75 7.01
C LEU A 118 -26.06 19.33 5.91
N ILE A 119 -26.68 19.91 4.87
CA ILE A 119 -25.96 20.59 3.77
C ILE A 119 -25.14 21.78 4.31
N ARG A 120 -25.71 22.57 5.21
CA ARG A 120 -25.06 23.77 5.79
C ARG A 120 -24.41 23.51 7.14
N TYR A 121 -24.13 22.25 7.47
CA TYR A 121 -23.65 21.83 8.78
C TYR A 121 -22.45 22.67 9.27
N ASN A 122 -21.44 22.85 8.41
CA ASN A 122 -20.26 23.62 8.77
C ASN A 122 -20.59 25.08 9.12
N THR A 123 -21.47 25.72 8.38
CA THR A 123 -21.90 27.10 8.68
C THR A 123 -22.68 27.17 9.98
N ILE A 124 -23.55 26.19 10.25
CA ILE A 124 -24.35 26.12 11.47
C ILE A 124 -23.45 25.92 12.69
N VAL A 125 -22.55 24.94 12.63
CA VAL A 125 -21.75 24.53 13.80
C VAL A 125 -20.56 25.45 14.06
N LYS A 126 -19.92 26.01 13.00
CA LYS A 126 -18.71 26.83 13.12
C LYS A 126 -18.97 28.33 13.14
N SER A 127 -19.99 28.80 12.42
CA SER A 127 -20.13 30.23 12.12
C SER A 127 -21.34 30.89 12.78
N ARG A 128 -22.38 30.14 13.15
CA ARG A 128 -23.55 30.69 13.84
C ARG A 128 -23.38 30.62 15.35
N THR A 129 -23.81 31.67 16.02
CA THR A 129 -23.82 31.73 17.48
C THR A 129 -25.05 31.02 18.04
N ILE A 130 -24.95 30.49 19.26
CA ILE A 130 -26.03 29.73 19.90
C ILE A 130 -27.29 30.61 20.03
N SER A 131 -27.13 31.89 20.37
CA SER A 131 -28.24 32.86 20.44
C SER A 131 -28.97 32.98 19.09
N LYS A 132 -28.25 32.96 17.96
CA LYS A 132 -28.86 33.00 16.63
C LYS A 132 -29.64 31.72 16.33
N LEU A 133 -29.13 30.56 16.74
CA LEU A 133 -29.83 29.28 16.58
C LEU A 133 -31.12 29.22 17.42
N LYS A 134 -31.09 29.72 18.66
CA LYS A 134 -32.26 29.88 19.54
C LYS A 134 -33.30 30.82 18.93
N LYS A 135 -32.89 32.00 18.45
CA LYS A 135 -33.78 32.98 17.80
C LYS A 135 -34.45 32.42 16.53
N GLN A 136 -33.77 31.51 15.83
CA GLN A 136 -34.30 30.83 14.65
C GLN A 136 -35.18 29.61 14.98
N GLY A 137 -35.38 29.30 16.26
CA GLY A 137 -36.16 28.14 16.68
C GLY A 137 -35.51 26.79 16.31
N LEU A 138 -34.20 26.76 16.05
CA LEU A 138 -33.50 25.52 15.70
C LEU A 138 -33.18 24.67 16.94
N ILE A 139 -32.95 25.34 18.06
CA ILE A 139 -32.74 24.75 19.39
C ILE A 139 -33.62 25.51 20.40
N ASN A 140 -34.01 24.85 21.49
CA ASN A 140 -34.89 25.44 22.50
C ASN A 140 -34.23 26.66 23.18
N THR A 141 -35.00 27.73 23.43
CA THR A 141 -34.50 28.98 24.04
C THR A 141 -33.90 28.76 25.43
N ASN A 142 -34.48 27.83 26.20
CA ASN A 142 -34.06 27.51 27.57
C ASN A 142 -32.92 26.46 27.61
N LEU A 143 -32.46 25.97 26.47
CA LEU A 143 -31.44 24.94 26.38
C LEU A 143 -30.07 25.48 26.83
N CYS A 144 -29.43 24.79 27.77
CA CYS A 144 -28.02 24.99 28.09
C CYS A 144 -27.16 23.97 27.30
N LEU A 145 -26.49 24.43 26.24
CA LEU A 145 -25.73 23.55 25.35
C LEU A 145 -24.58 22.85 26.09
N GLU A 146 -23.87 23.58 26.95
CA GLU A 146 -22.75 23.02 27.71
C GLU A 146 -23.22 21.87 28.61
N GLN A 147 -24.35 22.03 29.30
CA GLN A 147 -24.92 21.01 30.19
C GLN A 147 -25.26 19.72 29.42
N ILE A 148 -25.99 19.84 28.30
CA ILE A 148 -26.37 18.68 27.49
C ILE A 148 -25.14 17.90 27.02
N LEU A 149 -24.09 18.61 26.61
CA LEU A 149 -22.86 17.96 26.15
C LEU A 149 -22.08 17.30 27.30
N LEU A 150 -22.14 17.85 28.52
CA LEU A 150 -21.56 17.21 29.71
C LEU A 150 -22.32 15.93 30.09
N ASP A 151 -23.64 15.93 29.91
CA ASP A 151 -24.50 14.80 30.27
C ASP A 151 -24.31 13.56 29.36
N ILE A 152 -23.74 13.75 28.17
CA ILE A 152 -23.35 12.64 27.27
C ILE A 152 -22.33 11.70 27.94
N PHE A 153 -21.40 12.25 28.72
CA PHE A 153 -20.33 11.48 29.36
C PHE A 153 -20.75 11.00 30.75
N GLN A 154 -21.56 9.93 30.80
CA GLN A 154 -22.16 9.44 32.05
C GLN A 154 -21.13 8.92 33.06
N ASP A 155 -19.98 8.46 32.60
CA ASP A 155 -18.87 7.98 33.41
C ASP A 155 -18.09 9.10 34.11
N TRP A 156 -18.20 10.33 33.62
CA TRP A 156 -17.50 11.49 34.16
C TRP A 156 -18.18 11.99 35.46
N PRO A 157 -17.50 11.94 36.62
CA PRO A 157 -18.09 12.30 37.91
C PRO A 157 -18.64 13.72 37.97
N GLN A 158 -19.79 13.87 38.62
CA GLN A 158 -20.52 15.15 38.66
C GLN A 158 -19.73 16.27 39.36
N ASN A 159 -18.89 15.94 40.34
CA ASN A 159 -18.01 16.90 41.01
C ASN A 159 -16.93 17.50 40.08
N GLU A 160 -16.59 16.81 39.00
CA GLU A 160 -15.64 17.28 37.98
C GLU A 160 -16.35 18.04 36.83
N LYS A 161 -17.67 17.90 36.73
CA LYS A 161 -18.52 18.56 35.74
C LYS A 161 -19.00 19.92 36.25
N PHE A 162 -18.17 20.94 36.08
CA PHE A 162 -18.58 22.33 36.29
C PHE A 162 -18.93 23.04 34.97
N LEU A 163 -19.88 23.99 35.01
CA LEU A 163 -20.21 24.82 33.84
C LEU A 163 -19.24 25.99 33.73
N LYS A 164 -18.69 26.23 32.54
CA LYS A 164 -17.89 27.42 32.20
C LYS A 164 -18.76 28.62 31.81
N GLN A 165 -20.07 28.43 31.64
CA GLN A 165 -21.04 29.49 31.39
C GLN A 165 -20.73 30.29 30.10
N TYR A 166 -20.59 29.57 28.99
CA TYR A 166 -20.36 30.18 27.69
C TYR A 166 -21.48 31.17 27.32
N SER A 167 -21.09 32.34 26.79
CA SER A 167 -22.04 33.33 26.28
C SER A 167 -22.66 32.86 24.95
N ASP A 168 -23.97 32.65 24.93
CA ASP A 168 -24.72 32.27 23.73
C ASP A 168 -24.59 33.29 22.58
N VAL A 169 -24.35 34.57 22.91
CA VAL A 169 -24.24 35.65 21.93
C VAL A 169 -22.92 35.56 21.16
N ASN A 170 -21.85 35.14 21.83
CA ASN A 170 -20.47 35.20 21.31
C ASN A 170 -19.89 33.84 20.94
N THR A 171 -20.58 32.75 21.27
CA THR A 171 -20.05 31.38 21.09
C THR A 171 -20.87 30.58 20.10
N ASN A 172 -20.19 29.70 19.37
CA ASN A 172 -20.77 28.74 18.45
C ASN A 172 -20.71 27.31 19.04
N ILE A 173 -21.45 26.39 18.41
CA ILE A 173 -21.54 24.99 18.86
C ILE A 173 -20.15 24.34 18.91
N LEU A 174 -19.31 24.53 17.88
CA LEU A 174 -18.01 23.89 17.82
C LEU A 174 -17.12 24.28 19.01
N THR A 175 -17.11 25.54 19.40
CA THR A 175 -16.30 26.04 20.52
C THR A 175 -16.70 25.36 21.82
N VAL A 176 -18.00 25.29 22.13
CA VAL A 176 -18.51 24.64 23.35
C VAL A 176 -18.19 23.15 23.31
N ARG A 177 -18.47 22.47 22.18
CA ARG A 177 -18.17 21.04 21.99
C ARG A 177 -16.70 20.71 22.22
N MET A 178 -15.80 21.46 21.58
CA MET A 178 -14.37 21.18 21.69
C MET A 178 -13.85 21.43 23.10
N SER A 179 -14.38 22.42 23.82
CA SER A 179 -13.96 22.62 25.20
C SER A 179 -14.50 21.56 26.16
N VAL A 180 -15.74 21.09 25.98
CA VAL A 180 -16.28 19.98 26.79
C VAL A 180 -15.49 18.69 26.51
N LEU A 181 -15.25 18.37 25.23
CA LEU A 181 -14.46 17.20 24.85
C LEU A 181 -13.03 17.25 25.40
N GLN A 182 -12.39 18.42 25.35
CA GLN A 182 -11.05 18.58 25.91
C GLN A 182 -11.01 18.25 27.40
N ARG A 183 -11.93 18.83 28.18
CA ARG A 183 -12.00 18.62 29.63
C ARG A 183 -12.29 17.16 29.97
N TYR A 184 -13.19 16.54 29.23
CA TYR A 184 -13.49 15.12 29.39
C TYR A 184 -12.25 14.25 29.12
N LEU A 185 -11.51 14.51 28.04
CA LEU A 185 -10.29 13.78 27.70
C LEU A 185 -9.12 14.08 28.66
N GLU A 186 -9.07 15.28 29.21
CA GLU A 186 -8.13 15.66 30.27
C GLU A 186 -8.40 14.86 31.54
N TRP A 187 -9.67 14.78 31.98
CA TRP A 187 -10.08 13.96 33.11
C TRP A 187 -9.85 12.46 32.85
N ARG A 188 -10.37 11.91 31.75
CA ARG A 188 -10.38 10.46 31.51
C ARG A 188 -8.99 9.91 31.20
N LEU A 189 -8.18 10.64 30.44
CA LEU A 189 -6.89 10.15 29.92
C LEU A 189 -5.68 10.97 30.36
N GLY A 190 -5.85 12.09 31.08
CA GLY A 190 -4.73 12.99 31.41
C GLY A 190 -4.10 13.62 30.16
N ILE A 191 -4.91 14.00 29.17
CA ILE A 191 -4.46 14.70 27.97
C ILE A 191 -4.25 16.19 28.27
N THR A 192 -3.06 16.71 27.96
CA THR A 192 -2.76 18.14 28.09
C THR A 192 -3.37 18.97 26.96
N ASN A 193 -3.59 20.27 27.19
CA ASN A 193 -4.12 21.20 26.19
C ASN A 193 -3.32 21.20 24.87
N ASP A 194 -1.98 21.21 24.96
CA ASP A 194 -1.10 21.17 23.78
C ASP A 194 -1.30 19.90 22.95
N LYS A 195 -1.45 18.76 23.64
CA LYS A 195 -1.64 17.48 22.98
C LYS A 195 -3.03 17.38 22.36
N PHE A 196 -4.05 17.87 23.05
CA PHE A 196 -5.40 17.98 22.50
C PHE A 196 -5.44 18.86 21.24
N THR A 197 -4.76 20.01 21.27
CA THR A 197 -4.64 20.90 20.11
C THR A 197 -3.97 20.20 18.93
N LYS A 198 -2.88 19.46 19.18
CA LYS A 198 -2.23 18.62 18.15
C LYS A 198 -3.17 17.56 17.58
N PHE A 199 -3.96 16.90 18.42
CA PHE A 199 -4.95 15.90 17.98
C PHE A 199 -6.04 16.51 17.12
N SER A 200 -6.58 17.64 17.57
CA SER A 200 -7.63 18.41 16.88
C SER A 200 -7.17 18.94 15.51
N ASN A 201 -5.90 19.29 15.37
CA ASN A 201 -5.34 19.79 14.11
C ASN A 201 -4.91 18.67 13.16
N ASN A 202 -4.32 17.59 13.68
CA ASN A 202 -3.81 16.49 12.85
C ASN A 202 -4.90 15.47 12.47
N ASN A 203 -5.94 15.32 13.28
CA ASN A 203 -7.07 14.43 13.00
C ASN A 203 -8.34 15.23 12.77
N LEU A 204 -8.54 15.64 11.52
CA LEU A 204 -9.80 16.23 11.02
C LEU A 204 -11.08 15.51 11.52
N PRO A 205 -11.12 14.17 11.68
CA PRO A 205 -12.31 13.50 12.17
C PRO A 205 -12.73 13.90 13.59
N LEU A 206 -11.80 14.27 14.49
CA LEU A 206 -12.13 14.48 15.91
C LEU A 206 -13.11 15.65 16.13
N LYS A 207 -13.00 16.72 15.33
CA LYS A 207 -13.88 17.91 15.43
C LYS A 207 -15.33 17.63 15.00
N HIS A 208 -15.51 16.62 14.16
CA HIS A 208 -16.78 16.27 13.53
C HIS A 208 -17.12 14.80 13.79
N ARG A 209 -16.78 14.33 14.99
CA ARG A 209 -17.16 13.04 15.52
C ARG A 209 -18.20 13.24 16.63
N PRO A 210 -19.27 12.43 16.68
CA PRO A 210 -20.20 12.43 17.80
C PRO A 210 -19.47 12.17 19.12
N MET A 211 -19.86 12.87 20.18
CA MET A 211 -19.28 12.67 21.52
C MET A 211 -19.66 11.31 22.09
N VAL A 212 -20.87 10.83 21.79
CA VAL A 212 -21.32 9.48 22.13
C VAL A 212 -20.37 8.44 21.55
N ASP A 213 -19.97 8.60 20.30
CA ASP A 213 -19.03 7.68 19.66
C ASP A 213 -17.66 7.69 20.31
N ILE A 214 -17.15 8.88 20.67
CA ILE A 214 -15.87 9.00 21.35
C ILE A 214 -15.93 8.29 22.71
N HIS A 215 -17.00 8.51 23.48
CA HIS A 215 -17.23 7.83 24.74
C HIS A 215 -17.24 6.31 24.57
N GLN A 216 -18.03 5.78 23.62
CA GLN A 216 -18.10 4.34 23.35
C GLN A 216 -16.77 3.76 22.85
N SER A 217 -16.02 4.51 22.05
CA SER A 217 -14.72 4.06 21.52
C SER A 217 -13.69 3.93 22.63
N LEU A 218 -13.68 4.86 23.58
CA LEU A 218 -12.83 4.78 24.76
C LEU A 218 -13.23 3.62 25.68
N ASP A 219 -14.53 3.40 25.85
CA ASP A 219 -15.05 2.28 26.61
C ASP A 219 -14.62 0.93 26.01
N ILE A 220 -14.79 0.73 24.70
CA ILE A 220 -14.32 -0.47 24.00
C ILE A 220 -12.79 -0.61 24.13
N ALA A 221 -12.04 0.48 23.95
CA ALA A 221 -10.59 0.47 24.03
C ALA A 221 -10.08 0.04 25.42
N GLU A 222 -10.62 0.61 26.50
CA GLU A 222 -10.20 0.32 27.88
C GLU A 222 -10.77 -1.02 28.39
N ASN A 223 -12.06 -1.29 28.14
CA ASN A 223 -12.76 -2.38 28.81
C ASN A 223 -12.82 -3.66 27.99
N VAL A 224 -12.81 -3.60 26.67
CA VAL A 224 -12.87 -4.79 25.80
C VAL A 224 -11.50 -5.15 25.25
N ILE A 225 -10.82 -4.19 24.62
CA ILE A 225 -9.50 -4.41 24.03
C ILE A 225 -8.41 -4.39 25.12
N LYS A 226 -8.65 -3.74 26.26
CA LYS A 226 -7.69 -3.62 27.38
C LYS A 226 -6.43 -2.83 27.02
N PHE A 227 -6.60 -1.72 26.30
CA PHE A 227 -5.51 -0.75 26.11
C PHE A 227 -5.18 -0.05 27.43
N ASP A 228 -3.90 0.15 27.69
CA ASP A 228 -3.45 1.04 28.76
C ASP A 228 -3.75 2.52 28.43
N ARG A 229 -4.12 3.29 29.45
CA ARG A 229 -4.45 4.72 29.29
C ARG A 229 -3.32 5.53 28.70
N LYS A 230 -2.06 5.25 29.06
CA LYS A 230 -0.89 5.93 28.47
C LYS A 230 -0.79 5.64 26.97
N TYR A 231 -1.13 4.42 26.57
CA TYR A 231 -1.14 4.01 25.18
C TYR A 231 -2.26 4.69 24.38
N ILE A 232 -3.50 4.71 24.90
CA ILE A 232 -4.63 5.46 24.28
C ILE A 232 -4.26 6.94 24.14
N ARG A 233 -3.74 7.54 25.21
CA ARG A 233 -3.29 8.94 25.25
C ARG A 233 -2.24 9.24 24.18
N ASN A 234 -1.40 8.28 23.77
CA ASN A 234 -0.38 8.49 22.75
C ASN A 234 -0.89 8.23 21.32
N ASN A 235 -2.01 7.53 21.18
CA ASN A 235 -2.58 7.11 19.90
C ASN A 235 -3.96 7.74 19.69
N SER A 236 -3.95 8.98 19.20
CA SER A 236 -5.18 9.72 18.87
C SER A 236 -6.17 8.97 17.96
N PHE A 237 -5.65 8.06 17.13
CA PHE A 237 -6.47 7.23 16.25
C PHE A 237 -7.47 6.35 17.03
N ILE A 238 -7.10 5.87 18.22
CA ILE A 238 -7.97 5.04 19.07
C ILE A 238 -9.18 5.87 19.54
N ILE A 239 -8.93 7.11 19.97
CA ILE A 239 -9.95 8.06 20.43
C ILE A 239 -10.95 8.37 19.31
N SER A 240 -10.47 8.43 18.07
CA SER A 240 -11.26 8.69 16.88
C SER A 240 -11.68 7.43 16.12
N SER A 241 -11.64 6.24 16.72
CA SER A 241 -12.09 5.00 16.06
C SER A 241 -13.61 4.92 16.03
N ASP A 242 -14.20 4.21 15.06
CA ASP A 242 -15.65 3.99 15.01
C ASP A 242 -16.06 2.84 15.94
N PRO A 243 -16.89 3.07 16.96
CA PRO A 243 -17.26 2.04 17.91
C PRO A 243 -18.08 0.93 17.25
N LEU A 244 -18.95 1.25 16.29
CA LEU A 244 -19.75 0.25 15.59
C LEU A 244 -18.85 -0.64 14.74
N ASN A 245 -18.00 -0.04 13.92
CA ASN A 245 -17.03 -0.79 13.13
C ASN A 245 -16.09 -1.64 14.01
N THR A 246 -15.64 -1.09 15.15
CA THR A 246 -14.80 -1.82 16.09
C THR A 246 -15.52 -3.04 16.66
N ARG A 247 -16.79 -2.92 17.07
CA ARG A 247 -17.59 -4.07 17.52
C ARG A 247 -17.73 -5.11 16.42
N LEU A 248 -18.07 -4.70 15.20
CA LEU A 248 -18.19 -5.62 14.06
C LEU A 248 -16.88 -6.36 13.78
N ILE A 249 -15.72 -5.72 13.91
CA ILE A 249 -14.42 -6.39 13.80
C ILE A 249 -14.26 -7.43 14.92
N LEU A 250 -14.53 -7.05 16.16
CA LEU A 250 -14.38 -7.94 17.31
C LEU A 250 -15.34 -9.13 17.29
N GLU A 251 -16.50 -8.98 16.67
CA GLU A 251 -17.54 -10.02 16.55
C GLU A 251 -17.32 -10.95 15.36
N ASN A 252 -16.79 -10.43 14.24
CA ASN A 252 -16.72 -11.17 12.98
C ASN A 252 -15.30 -11.59 12.57
N VAL A 253 -14.28 -11.17 13.31
CA VAL A 253 -12.87 -11.50 13.01
C VAL A 253 -12.25 -12.11 14.26
N ASP A 254 -12.08 -13.43 14.29
CA ASP A 254 -11.48 -14.10 15.45
C ASP A 254 -9.98 -13.81 15.55
N SER A 255 -9.27 -13.93 14.42
CA SER A 255 -7.81 -13.82 14.37
C SER A 255 -7.28 -13.32 13.02
N LEU A 256 -6.15 -12.61 13.10
CA LEU A 256 -5.34 -12.18 11.97
C LEU A 256 -3.92 -12.74 12.13
N ALA A 257 -3.41 -13.41 11.10
CA ALA A 257 -2.08 -14.05 11.12
C ALA A 257 -1.84 -14.97 12.34
N GLY A 258 -2.83 -15.77 12.70
CA GLY A 258 -2.77 -16.65 13.88
C GLY A 258 -2.76 -15.93 15.24
N VAL A 259 -3.01 -14.61 15.27
CA VAL A 259 -3.08 -13.80 16.49
C VAL A 259 -4.52 -13.39 16.75
N ASP A 260 -5.00 -13.56 17.98
CA ASP A 260 -6.31 -13.06 18.45
C ASP A 260 -6.51 -11.59 18.04
N ILE A 261 -7.71 -11.26 17.56
CA ILE A 261 -7.99 -9.93 17.01
C ILE A 261 -7.72 -8.80 18.00
N LYS A 262 -7.99 -8.99 19.30
CA LYS A 262 -7.76 -7.96 20.32
C LYS A 262 -6.26 -7.73 20.47
N GLU A 263 -5.47 -8.80 20.48
CA GLU A 263 -4.01 -8.71 20.53
C GLU A 263 -3.43 -8.09 19.24
N ALA A 264 -3.95 -8.46 18.06
CA ALA A 264 -3.54 -7.85 16.81
C ALA A 264 -3.80 -6.33 16.79
N ILE A 265 -4.97 -5.90 17.29
CA ILE A 265 -5.32 -4.48 17.45
C ILE A 265 -4.40 -3.80 18.47
N ARG A 266 -4.02 -4.45 19.57
CA ARG A 266 -3.06 -3.88 20.54
C ARG A 266 -1.70 -3.62 19.91
N LEU A 267 -1.21 -4.55 19.11
CA LEU A 267 0.06 -4.42 18.40
C LEU A 267 -0.01 -3.35 17.31
N VAL A 268 -1.12 -3.30 16.57
CA VAL A 268 -1.32 -2.38 15.45
C VAL A 268 -2.72 -1.76 15.49
N PRO A 269 -2.94 -0.68 16.26
CA PRO A 269 -4.26 -0.06 16.41
C PRO A 269 -4.86 0.44 15.10
N ALA A 270 -4.00 0.78 14.14
CA ALA A 270 -4.41 1.24 12.82
C ALA A 270 -5.22 0.20 12.01
N ILE A 271 -5.32 -1.06 12.46
CA ILE A 271 -6.24 -2.07 11.92
C ILE A 271 -7.69 -1.56 11.95
N LEU A 272 -8.08 -0.79 12.99
CA LEU A 272 -9.45 -0.26 13.12
C LEU A 272 -9.84 0.77 12.04
N LYS A 273 -8.92 1.13 11.12
CA LYS A 273 -9.23 1.97 9.95
C LYS A 273 -10.03 1.24 8.90
N ASN A 274 -9.90 -0.08 8.85
CA ASN A 274 -10.60 -0.93 7.92
C ASN A 274 -11.87 -1.47 8.56
N ASN A 275 -12.82 -1.89 7.73
CA ASN A 275 -13.98 -2.64 8.20
C ASN A 275 -13.67 -4.14 8.24
N TYR A 276 -14.50 -4.91 8.94
CA TYR A 276 -14.28 -6.35 9.10
C TYR A 276 -14.22 -7.10 7.76
N ARG A 277 -15.03 -6.70 6.77
CA ARG A 277 -15.04 -7.31 5.43
C ARG A 277 -13.70 -7.14 4.73
N ALA A 278 -13.13 -5.94 4.78
CA ALA A 278 -11.82 -5.66 4.21
C ALA A 278 -10.71 -6.46 4.90
N LEU A 279 -10.79 -6.66 6.23
CA LEU A 279 -9.82 -7.49 6.95
C LEU A 279 -9.88 -8.96 6.53
N LEU A 280 -11.10 -9.50 6.39
CA LEU A 280 -11.33 -10.86 5.91
C LEU A 280 -10.85 -11.02 4.46
N GLU A 281 -11.14 -10.05 3.59
CA GLU A 281 -10.69 -10.05 2.21
C GLU A 281 -9.16 -10.02 2.10
N ILE A 282 -8.48 -9.21 2.92
CA ILE A 282 -7.01 -9.22 2.97
C ILE A 282 -6.50 -10.57 3.44
N LYS A 283 -7.13 -11.20 4.44
CA LYS A 283 -6.76 -12.55 4.90
C LYS A 283 -6.86 -13.57 3.77
N GLU A 284 -7.92 -13.50 2.98
CA GLU A 284 -8.12 -14.34 1.79
C GLU A 284 -7.09 -14.07 0.69
N ILE A 285 -6.80 -12.80 0.37
CA ILE A 285 -5.73 -12.41 -0.57
C ILE A 285 -4.40 -13.01 -0.12
N LEU A 286 -4.03 -12.88 1.15
CA LEU A 286 -2.75 -13.40 1.64
C LEU A 286 -2.66 -14.93 1.53
N ARG A 287 -3.79 -15.63 1.68
CA ARG A 287 -3.91 -17.08 1.49
C ARG A 287 -3.77 -17.48 0.02
N GLU A 288 -4.40 -16.75 -0.89
CA GLU A 288 -4.29 -16.97 -2.34
C GLU A 288 -2.85 -16.87 -2.85
N TYR A 289 -2.03 -16.00 -2.22
CA TYR A 289 -0.60 -15.84 -2.54
C TYR A 289 0.31 -16.73 -1.68
N GLU A 290 -0.24 -17.71 -0.97
CA GLU A 290 0.49 -18.68 -0.15
C GLU A 290 1.43 -18.05 0.90
N ILE A 291 1.06 -16.87 1.41
CA ILE A 291 1.88 -16.17 2.41
C ILE A 291 1.61 -16.78 3.79
N ILE A 292 2.60 -17.46 4.35
CA ILE A 292 2.49 -18.13 5.67
C ILE A 292 2.17 -17.16 6.82
N GLU A 293 1.41 -17.63 7.82
CA GLU A 293 0.96 -16.79 8.94
C GLU A 293 2.13 -16.17 9.73
N GLU A 294 3.24 -16.88 9.92
CA GLU A 294 4.46 -16.34 10.55
C GLU A 294 4.99 -15.07 9.84
N ALA A 295 4.88 -15.00 8.52
CA ALA A 295 5.27 -13.83 7.75
C ALA A 295 4.28 -12.68 7.97
N GLN A 296 2.98 -13.00 7.95
CA GLN A 296 1.89 -12.05 8.22
C GLN A 296 2.01 -11.45 9.62
N LYS A 297 2.32 -12.26 10.63
CA LYS A 297 2.47 -11.84 12.03
C LYS A 297 3.60 -10.83 12.22
N ARG A 298 4.70 -10.97 11.46
CA ARG A 298 5.80 -9.99 11.46
C ARG A 298 5.42 -8.66 10.81
N TYR A 299 4.39 -8.63 9.98
CA TYR A 299 3.97 -7.47 9.20
C TYR A 299 2.44 -7.25 9.21
N LEU A 300 1.82 -7.29 10.40
CA LEU A 300 0.38 -7.04 10.61
C LEU A 300 -0.13 -5.73 9.99
N ARG A 301 0.76 -4.76 9.74
CA ARG A 301 0.44 -3.50 9.05
C ARG A 301 -0.14 -3.68 7.65
N VAL A 302 0.02 -4.85 7.02
CA VAL A 302 -0.66 -5.15 5.75
C VAL A 302 -2.18 -5.07 5.89
N TYR A 303 -2.73 -5.45 7.04
CA TYR A 303 -4.17 -5.37 7.35
C TYR A 303 -4.68 -3.94 7.56
N CYS A 304 -3.80 -2.93 7.53
CA CYS A 304 -4.20 -1.52 7.59
C CYS A 304 -4.38 -0.89 6.19
N MET A 305 -4.17 -1.68 5.13
CA MET A 305 -4.26 -1.24 3.74
C MET A 305 -5.63 -1.58 3.16
N ASN A 306 -5.99 -0.98 2.02
CA ASN A 306 -7.18 -1.38 1.29
C ASN A 306 -6.92 -2.74 0.57
N PRO A 307 -7.89 -3.69 0.54
CA PRO A 307 -7.74 -4.99 -0.12
C PRO A 307 -7.26 -4.91 -1.58
N ASP A 308 -7.85 -4.03 -2.39
CA ASP A 308 -7.46 -3.80 -3.78
C ASP A 308 -6.00 -3.38 -3.90
N THR A 309 -5.54 -2.55 -2.96
CA THR A 309 -4.15 -2.09 -2.93
C THR A 309 -3.20 -3.22 -2.56
N VAL A 310 -3.58 -4.10 -1.64
CA VAL A 310 -2.78 -5.29 -1.28
C VAL A 310 -2.67 -6.20 -2.50
N ARG A 311 -3.80 -6.53 -3.13
CA ARG A 311 -3.86 -7.39 -4.33
C ARG A 311 -3.05 -6.81 -5.48
N SER A 312 -3.24 -5.54 -5.84
CA SER A 312 -2.50 -4.87 -6.90
C SER A 312 -0.99 -4.89 -6.65
N ARG A 313 -0.54 -4.57 -5.43
CA ARG A 313 0.89 -4.56 -5.12
C ARG A 313 1.51 -5.95 -5.11
N LEU A 314 0.77 -6.97 -4.67
CA LEU A 314 1.23 -8.36 -4.75
C LEU A 314 1.34 -8.84 -6.20
N ASN A 315 0.33 -8.55 -7.04
CA ASN A 315 0.40 -8.80 -8.48
C ASN A 315 1.65 -8.16 -9.10
N ASP A 316 1.86 -6.86 -8.87
CA ASP A 316 3.01 -6.14 -9.40
C ASP A 316 4.32 -6.80 -8.94
N LEU A 317 4.46 -7.12 -7.66
CA LEU A 317 5.66 -7.77 -7.13
C LEU A 317 5.90 -9.14 -7.76
N VAL A 318 4.87 -9.98 -7.94
CA VAL A 318 5.02 -11.31 -8.57
C VAL A 318 5.44 -11.22 -10.04
N THR A 319 5.08 -10.15 -10.75
CA THR A 319 5.49 -9.98 -12.15
C THR A 319 6.98 -9.65 -12.32
N MET A 320 7.63 -9.08 -11.31
CA MET A 320 9.04 -8.70 -11.37
C MET A 320 9.94 -9.93 -11.19
N ASN A 321 10.91 -10.12 -12.11
CA ASN A 321 11.75 -11.33 -12.14
C ASN A 321 12.59 -11.51 -10.87
N GLU A 322 13.04 -10.42 -10.26
CA GLU A 322 13.80 -10.39 -9.02
C GLU A 322 12.99 -10.89 -7.81
N PHE A 323 11.66 -10.85 -7.91
CA PHE A 323 10.73 -11.16 -6.84
C PHE A 323 10.06 -12.52 -7.00
N LYS A 324 9.94 -13.05 -8.22
CA LYS A 324 9.55 -14.46 -8.45
C LYS A 324 10.41 -15.41 -7.62
N VAL A 325 11.71 -15.12 -7.57
CA VAL A 325 12.72 -15.90 -6.84
C VAL A 325 12.56 -15.81 -5.31
N LEU A 326 11.92 -14.75 -4.81
CA LEU A 326 11.84 -14.42 -3.40
C LEU A 326 10.38 -14.32 -2.91
N ALA A 327 9.43 -14.86 -3.67
CA ALA A 327 8.00 -14.87 -3.35
C ALA A 327 7.73 -15.53 -1.99
N SER A 328 8.49 -16.58 -1.67
CA SER A 328 8.42 -17.31 -0.40
C SER A 328 9.08 -16.57 0.79
N ASN A 329 9.65 -15.38 0.58
CA ASN A 329 10.34 -14.65 1.63
C ASN A 329 9.33 -13.99 2.59
N PRO A 330 9.41 -14.22 3.92
CA PRO A 330 8.50 -13.62 4.89
C PRO A 330 8.45 -12.08 4.87
N ARG A 331 9.45 -11.42 4.27
CA ARG A 331 9.51 -9.96 4.15
C ARG A 331 8.77 -9.40 2.94
N ILE A 332 8.14 -10.23 2.10
CA ILE A 332 7.34 -9.75 0.96
C ILE A 332 6.28 -8.73 1.40
N LEU A 333 5.66 -8.95 2.56
CA LEU A 333 4.68 -8.02 3.13
C LEU A 333 5.28 -6.67 3.53
N SER A 334 6.55 -6.63 3.94
CA SER A 334 7.25 -5.36 4.18
C SER A 334 7.29 -4.52 2.91
N MET A 335 7.47 -5.18 1.76
CA MET A 335 7.55 -4.53 0.45
C MET A 335 6.18 -4.08 -0.01
N VAL A 336 5.13 -4.89 0.21
CA VAL A 336 3.74 -4.47 -0.01
C VAL A 336 3.41 -3.21 0.80
N VAL A 337 3.75 -3.18 2.09
CA VAL A 337 3.51 -2.00 2.94
C VAL A 337 4.32 -0.79 2.48
N HIS A 338 5.58 -0.98 2.07
CA HIS A 338 6.50 0.07 1.65
C HIS A 338 6.64 0.22 0.12
N TYR A 339 5.62 -0.15 -0.64
CA TYR A 339 5.69 -0.33 -2.10
C TYR A 339 6.28 0.86 -2.87
N ARG A 340 5.79 2.09 -2.61
CA ARG A 340 6.31 3.30 -3.27
C ARG A 340 7.81 3.51 -3.00
N LYS A 341 8.27 3.21 -1.79
CA LYS A 341 9.69 3.29 -1.42
C LYS A 341 10.50 2.22 -2.15
N VAL A 342 9.95 1.02 -2.31
CA VAL A 342 10.57 -0.07 -3.07
C VAL A 342 10.73 0.33 -4.53
N LEU A 343 9.67 0.77 -5.21
CA LEU A 343 9.72 1.21 -6.60
C LEU A 343 10.74 2.33 -6.84
N ASN A 344 10.69 3.40 -6.04
CA ASN A 344 11.63 4.52 -6.16
C ASN A 344 13.09 4.06 -6.01
N ARG A 345 13.34 3.03 -5.20
CA ARG A 345 14.68 2.48 -4.98
C ARG A 345 15.11 1.56 -6.10
N LEU A 346 14.20 0.77 -6.67
CA LEU A 346 14.47 -0.02 -7.88
C LEU A 346 14.88 0.90 -9.04
N THR A 347 14.11 1.95 -9.31
CA THR A 347 14.45 2.94 -10.34
C THR A 347 15.84 3.56 -10.13
N LYS A 348 16.21 3.84 -8.86
CA LYS A 348 17.54 4.37 -8.55
C LYS A 348 18.66 3.33 -8.71
N ILE A 349 18.39 2.07 -8.36
CA ILE A 349 19.33 0.96 -8.56
C ILE A 349 19.60 0.75 -10.05
N GLU A 350 18.54 0.79 -10.86
CA GLU A 350 18.60 0.68 -12.32
C GLU A 350 19.39 1.85 -12.94
N SER A 351 19.15 3.08 -12.51
CA SER A 351 19.89 4.25 -13.02
C SER A 351 21.39 4.19 -12.72
N GLU A 352 21.77 3.57 -11.61
CA GLU A 352 23.15 3.34 -11.19
C GLU A 352 23.74 2.04 -11.77
N LYS A 353 22.99 1.32 -12.63
CA LYS A 353 23.35 0.04 -13.25
C LYS A 353 23.81 -1.03 -12.25
N LYS A 354 23.29 -1.02 -11.02
CA LYS A 354 23.58 -2.05 -10.02
C LYS A 354 22.68 -3.25 -10.22
N GLN A 355 23.27 -4.42 -10.44
CA GLN A 355 22.51 -5.64 -10.74
C GLN A 355 22.23 -6.52 -9.51
N CYS A 356 23.08 -6.46 -8.47
CA CYS A 356 22.88 -7.25 -7.25
C CYS A 356 22.41 -6.39 -6.08
N PHE A 357 21.19 -6.63 -5.60
CA PHE A 357 20.66 -6.05 -4.37
C PHE A 357 19.90 -7.10 -3.56
N SER A 358 19.80 -6.85 -2.25
CA SER A 358 18.96 -7.66 -1.35
C SER A 358 17.59 -7.02 -1.21
N LEU A 359 16.58 -7.81 -0.85
CA LEU A 359 15.28 -7.24 -0.49
C LEU A 359 15.38 -6.31 0.71
N ASN A 360 16.28 -6.61 1.65
CA ASN A 360 16.53 -5.76 2.81
C ASN A 360 16.98 -4.36 2.39
N THR A 361 17.75 -4.24 1.31
CA THR A 361 18.19 -2.95 0.76
C THR A 361 17.00 -2.09 0.33
N LEU A 362 15.98 -2.70 -0.27
CA LEU A 362 14.79 -1.99 -0.76
C LEU A 362 13.95 -1.43 0.39
N VAL A 363 13.84 -2.16 1.51
CA VAL A 363 13.05 -1.72 2.68
C VAL A 363 13.86 -1.00 3.75
N ALA A 364 15.20 -1.05 3.71
CA ALA A 364 16.11 -0.50 4.73
C ALA A 364 15.93 1.00 5.02
N PRO A 365 16.39 1.50 6.18
CA PRO A 365 16.53 2.94 6.43
C PRO A 365 17.31 3.67 5.33
N GLN A 366 17.04 4.97 5.15
CA GLN A 366 17.62 5.76 4.06
C GLN A 366 19.15 5.80 4.09
N LYS A 367 19.74 5.90 5.30
CA LYS A 367 21.20 5.89 5.49
C LYS A 367 21.85 4.65 4.91
N ILE A 368 21.32 3.46 5.24
CA ILE A 368 21.84 2.18 4.76
C ILE A 368 21.70 2.07 3.23
N PHE A 369 20.55 2.48 2.69
CA PHE A 369 20.33 2.46 1.24
C PHE A 369 21.27 3.40 0.49
N ASN A 370 21.50 4.61 1.00
CA ASN A 370 22.43 5.56 0.39
C ASN A 370 23.86 5.04 0.43
N THR A 371 24.29 4.42 1.53
CA THR A 371 25.60 3.75 1.60
C THR A 371 25.70 2.61 0.60
N TYR A 372 24.64 1.81 0.42
CA TYR A 372 24.60 0.79 -0.62
C TYR A 372 24.75 1.39 -2.02
N ILE A 373 24.07 2.51 -2.32
CA ILE A 373 24.16 3.17 -3.64
C ILE A 373 25.54 3.78 -3.86
N SER A 374 26.14 4.43 -2.87
CA SER A 374 27.45 5.07 -3.02
C SER A 374 28.61 4.07 -3.09
N ASN A 375 28.48 2.90 -2.48
CA ASN A 375 29.58 1.95 -2.37
C ASN A 375 29.57 0.91 -3.50
N PHE A 376 30.71 0.70 -4.14
CA PHE A 376 30.93 -0.43 -5.05
C PHE A 376 31.14 -1.70 -4.20
N GLY A 377 30.39 -2.78 -4.47
CA GLY A 377 30.62 -4.09 -3.84
C GLY A 377 30.14 -4.29 -2.39
N SER A 378 29.10 -3.58 -1.94
CA SER A 378 28.55 -3.82 -0.59
C SER A 378 27.99 -5.25 -0.44
N ARG A 379 28.33 -5.93 0.67
CA ARG A 379 28.07 -7.36 0.98
C ARG A 379 26.58 -7.78 1.08
N VAL A 380 25.66 -6.96 0.58
CA VAL A 380 24.28 -6.94 1.04
C VAL A 380 23.43 -8.05 0.41
N CYS A 381 23.72 -8.49 -0.83
CA CYS A 381 22.98 -9.58 -1.50
C CYS A 381 23.51 -11.01 -1.22
N SER A 382 24.63 -11.14 -0.49
CA SER A 382 25.30 -12.42 -0.25
C SER A 382 24.39 -13.52 0.32
N ARG A 383 23.59 -13.15 1.32
CA ARG A 383 22.75 -14.08 2.05
C ARG A 383 21.52 -14.50 1.25
N ASP A 384 20.89 -13.56 0.55
CA ASP A 384 19.72 -13.85 -0.29
C ASP A 384 20.10 -14.77 -1.45
N MET A 385 21.28 -14.55 -2.08
CA MET A 385 21.82 -15.42 -3.12
C MET A 385 22.12 -16.84 -2.59
N ALA A 386 22.77 -16.95 -1.43
CA ALA A 386 23.08 -18.25 -0.84
C ALA A 386 21.82 -19.03 -0.44
N ILE A 387 20.83 -18.37 0.17
CA ILE A 387 19.53 -18.98 0.49
C ILE A 387 18.85 -19.47 -0.79
N HIS A 388 18.90 -18.68 -1.87
CA HIS A 388 18.27 -19.08 -3.12
C HIS A 388 18.92 -20.32 -3.75
N ILE A 389 20.25 -20.36 -3.82
CA ILE A 389 20.99 -21.52 -4.37
C ILE A 389 20.68 -22.78 -3.54
N LEU A 390 20.75 -22.70 -2.21
CA LEU A 390 20.52 -23.84 -1.32
C LEU A 390 19.06 -24.31 -1.27
N SER A 391 18.10 -23.41 -1.52
CA SER A 391 16.69 -23.81 -1.64
C SER A 391 16.38 -24.44 -3.00
N SER A 392 17.20 -24.18 -4.02
CA SER A 392 17.00 -24.67 -5.39
C SER A 392 17.75 -25.97 -5.72
N LEU A 393 18.82 -26.26 -4.97
CA LEU A 393 19.71 -27.41 -5.17
C LEU A 393 19.80 -28.27 -3.90
N LYS A 394 19.63 -29.58 -4.03
CA LYS A 394 19.81 -30.54 -2.93
C LYS A 394 21.29 -30.97 -2.85
N GLY A 395 21.94 -30.75 -1.71
CA GLY A 395 23.31 -31.20 -1.50
C GLY A 395 23.86 -30.91 -0.11
N ASN A 396 25.11 -31.29 0.13
CA ASN A 396 25.76 -31.24 1.44
C ASN A 396 26.41 -29.88 1.78
N TYR A 397 25.87 -28.79 1.24
CA TYR A 397 26.38 -27.44 1.49
C TYR A 397 25.56 -26.75 2.58
N ASN A 398 26.24 -26.14 3.54
CA ASN A 398 25.63 -25.14 4.43
C ASN A 398 25.85 -23.72 3.85
N GLN A 399 25.15 -22.74 4.42
CA GLN A 399 25.18 -21.35 3.94
C GLN A 399 26.61 -20.76 3.93
N ASP A 400 27.43 -21.09 4.92
CA ASP A 400 28.78 -20.53 5.07
C ASP A 400 29.76 -21.15 4.07
N THR A 401 29.68 -22.46 3.83
CA THR A 401 30.50 -23.17 2.83
C THR A 401 30.23 -22.63 1.42
N LEU A 402 28.96 -22.43 1.07
CA LEU A 402 28.57 -21.88 -0.23
C LEU A 402 29.09 -20.45 -0.40
N VAL A 403 28.86 -19.60 0.58
CA VAL A 403 29.31 -18.20 0.54
C VAL A 403 30.85 -18.13 0.43
N ASN A 404 31.58 -18.99 1.12
CA ASN A 404 33.04 -19.03 1.02
C ASN A 404 33.53 -19.51 -0.35
N THR A 405 32.78 -20.40 -1.01
CA THR A 405 33.09 -20.86 -2.38
C THR A 405 32.84 -19.75 -3.41
N LEU A 406 31.73 -19.04 -3.30
CA LEU A 406 31.40 -17.91 -4.17
C LEU A 406 32.40 -16.74 -4.00
N LYS A 407 32.82 -16.45 -2.76
CA LYS A 407 33.80 -15.38 -2.44
C LYS A 407 35.13 -15.51 -3.16
N ARG A 408 35.50 -16.71 -3.61
CA ARG A 408 36.72 -16.93 -4.41
C ARG A 408 36.65 -16.18 -5.75
N HIS A 409 35.46 -15.92 -6.28
CA HIS A 409 35.28 -15.10 -7.47
C HIS A 409 35.23 -13.62 -7.09
N LYS A 410 36.12 -12.79 -7.69
CA LYS A 410 36.30 -11.37 -7.34
C LYS A 410 35.00 -10.55 -7.36
N TYR A 411 34.12 -10.86 -8.31
CA TYR A 411 32.89 -10.09 -8.57
C TYR A 411 31.60 -10.86 -8.26
N TRP A 412 31.64 -11.83 -7.35
CA TRP A 412 30.47 -12.69 -7.03
C TRP A 412 29.20 -11.95 -6.55
N LEU A 413 29.31 -10.70 -6.11
CA LEU A 413 28.19 -9.84 -5.73
C LEU A 413 27.75 -8.88 -6.84
N HIS A 414 28.18 -9.09 -8.09
CA HIS A 414 27.80 -8.25 -9.23
C HIS A 414 26.78 -8.91 -10.15
N THR A 415 26.55 -10.21 -10.01
CA THR A 415 25.55 -10.94 -10.78
C THR A 415 24.18 -10.83 -10.12
N ALA A 416 23.14 -10.52 -10.90
CA ALA A 416 21.76 -10.49 -10.42
C ALA A 416 21.30 -11.88 -9.97
N ILE A 417 20.47 -11.94 -8.93
CA ILE A 417 19.89 -13.19 -8.42
C ILE A 417 19.04 -13.90 -9.48
N SER A 418 18.36 -13.14 -10.34
CA SER A 418 17.59 -13.69 -11.47
C SER A 418 18.48 -14.47 -12.46
N VAL A 419 19.67 -13.95 -12.78
CA VAL A 419 20.64 -14.65 -13.64
C VAL A 419 21.12 -15.94 -12.99
N VAL A 420 21.40 -15.90 -11.67
CA VAL A 420 21.76 -17.12 -10.92
C VAL A 420 20.63 -18.15 -10.97
N HIS A 421 19.38 -17.72 -10.80
CA HIS A 421 18.20 -18.58 -10.91
C HIS A 421 18.08 -19.23 -12.28
N ASP A 422 18.15 -18.43 -13.35
CA ASP A 422 18.05 -18.91 -14.73
C ASP A 422 19.16 -19.92 -15.05
N ASN A 423 20.38 -19.66 -14.58
CA ASN A 423 21.51 -20.56 -14.72
C ASN A 423 21.31 -21.89 -13.96
N ILE A 424 20.75 -21.86 -12.75
CA ILE A 424 20.38 -23.08 -12.02
C ILE A 424 19.38 -23.89 -12.84
N CYS A 425 18.27 -23.26 -13.27
CA CYS A 425 17.23 -23.92 -14.05
C CYS A 425 17.75 -24.52 -15.36
N MET A 426 18.69 -23.84 -16.02
CA MET A 426 19.35 -24.33 -17.22
C MET A 426 20.29 -25.51 -16.92
N LEU A 427 21.17 -25.40 -15.93
CA LEU A 427 22.14 -26.45 -15.61
C LEU A 427 21.48 -27.74 -15.13
N LYS A 428 20.36 -27.65 -14.40
CA LYS A 428 19.59 -28.82 -13.94
C LYS A 428 19.05 -29.70 -15.08
N LYS A 429 19.04 -29.21 -16.32
CA LYS A 429 18.68 -30.01 -17.50
C LYS A 429 19.78 -31.01 -17.88
N TYR A 430 21.01 -30.77 -17.46
CA TYR A 430 22.20 -31.51 -17.90
C TYR A 430 22.99 -32.14 -16.75
N PHE A 431 22.88 -31.58 -15.55
CA PHE A 431 23.72 -31.91 -14.41
C PHE A 431 22.90 -32.07 -13.13
N ASP A 432 23.41 -32.90 -12.24
CA ASP A 432 22.90 -33.18 -10.90
C ASP A 432 23.23 -32.05 -9.90
N ASP A 433 22.36 -31.90 -8.89
CA ASP A 433 22.40 -30.76 -7.97
C ASP A 433 23.75 -30.60 -7.25
N GLN A 434 24.40 -31.71 -6.87
CA GLN A 434 25.70 -31.70 -6.17
C GLN A 434 26.83 -31.22 -7.09
N VAL A 435 26.84 -31.65 -8.36
CA VAL A 435 27.84 -31.21 -9.34
C VAL A 435 27.74 -29.71 -9.61
N ILE A 436 26.51 -29.17 -9.64
CA ILE A 436 26.26 -27.72 -9.78
C ILE A 436 26.76 -26.98 -8.54
N LEU A 437 26.54 -27.51 -7.33
CA LEU A 437 27.03 -26.91 -6.08
C LEU A 437 28.56 -26.88 -6.00
N ASP A 438 29.22 -27.97 -6.40
CA ASP A 438 30.69 -28.05 -6.41
C ASP A 438 31.31 -27.04 -7.39
N ASN A 439 30.57 -26.66 -8.45
CA ASN A 439 30.96 -25.70 -9.48
C ASN A 439 30.15 -24.38 -9.42
N CYS A 440 29.66 -23.99 -8.23
CA CYS A 440 28.66 -22.90 -8.09
C CYS A 440 29.11 -21.52 -8.58
N GLN A 441 30.41 -21.29 -8.77
CA GLN A 441 30.95 -20.04 -9.34
C GLN A 441 30.47 -19.82 -10.77
N LEU A 442 30.22 -20.91 -11.52
CA LEU A 442 29.72 -20.85 -12.89
C LEU A 442 28.35 -20.15 -12.97
N LEU A 443 27.55 -20.21 -11.89
CA LEU A 443 26.24 -19.55 -11.82
C LEU A 443 26.32 -18.02 -11.94
N LEU A 444 27.50 -17.44 -11.76
CA LEU A 444 27.74 -15.99 -11.84
C LEU A 444 27.87 -15.47 -13.27
N TYR A 445 28.06 -16.36 -14.24
CA TYR A 445 28.37 -16.03 -15.64
C TYR A 445 27.11 -15.94 -16.51
N PRO A 446 27.18 -15.30 -17.69
CA PRO A 446 26.01 -15.20 -18.56
C PRO A 446 25.59 -16.57 -19.11
N GLY A 447 24.32 -16.94 -18.89
CA GLY A 447 23.77 -18.25 -19.26
C GLY A 447 23.97 -18.63 -20.73
N SER A 448 23.88 -17.66 -21.65
CA SER A 448 24.13 -17.86 -23.08
C SER A 448 25.53 -18.37 -23.38
N ASP A 449 26.55 -17.89 -22.66
CA ASP A 449 27.92 -18.34 -22.83
C ASP A 449 28.12 -19.72 -22.22
N ILE A 450 27.58 -19.95 -21.02
CA ILE A 450 27.61 -21.26 -20.35
C ILE A 450 27.02 -22.32 -21.28
N GLU A 451 25.81 -22.09 -21.82
CA GLU A 451 25.11 -23.02 -22.69
C GLU A 451 25.86 -23.28 -24.01
N ARG A 452 26.44 -22.23 -24.61
CA ARG A 452 27.26 -22.35 -25.83
C ARG A 452 28.45 -23.28 -25.60
N HIS A 453 29.16 -23.11 -24.48
CA HIS A 453 30.33 -23.93 -24.15
C HIS A 453 29.96 -25.36 -23.75
N ILE A 454 28.88 -25.57 -22.99
CA ILE A 454 28.32 -26.89 -22.70
C ILE A 454 27.98 -27.62 -24.00
N SER A 455 27.22 -26.98 -24.89
CA SER A 455 26.79 -27.57 -26.16
C SER A 455 27.99 -27.95 -27.04
N ARG A 456 29.03 -27.10 -27.06
CA ARG A 456 30.27 -27.39 -27.80
C ARG A 456 31.00 -28.60 -27.22
N ILE A 457 31.18 -28.66 -25.90
CA ILE A 457 31.88 -29.75 -25.23
C ILE A 457 31.10 -31.07 -25.38
N GLN A 458 29.78 -31.05 -25.24
CA GLN A 458 28.92 -32.22 -25.43
C GLN A 458 28.94 -32.72 -26.88
N LYS A 459 28.92 -31.82 -27.88
CA LYS A 459 29.10 -32.21 -29.28
C LYS A 459 30.43 -32.93 -29.50
N ILE A 460 31.53 -32.41 -28.94
CA ILE A 460 32.86 -33.03 -29.04
C ILE A 460 32.88 -34.40 -28.35
N ARG A 461 32.27 -34.53 -27.16
CA ARG A 461 32.16 -35.79 -26.41
C ARG A 461 31.40 -36.85 -27.21
N ASN A 462 30.30 -36.46 -27.84
CA ASN A 462 29.45 -37.35 -28.64
C ASN A 462 30.09 -37.72 -29.99
N SER A 463 30.87 -36.81 -30.61
CA SER A 463 31.59 -37.09 -31.86
C SER A 463 32.87 -37.91 -31.63
N ALA A 464 33.56 -37.73 -30.51
CA ALA A 464 34.76 -38.50 -30.16
C ALA A 464 34.48 -39.98 -29.85
N SER A 465 33.21 -40.36 -29.71
CA SER A 465 32.77 -41.75 -29.54
C SER A 465 32.64 -42.49 -30.89
N ARG A 466 32.86 -41.82 -32.03
CA ARG A 466 32.87 -42.41 -33.38
C ARG A 466 34.27 -42.30 -34.00
N ASP A 467 35.08 -43.33 -33.77
CA ASP A 467 36.21 -43.80 -34.60
C ASP A 467 37.26 -42.83 -35.17
N ASN A 468 37.49 -41.65 -34.61
CA ASN A 468 38.76 -40.95 -34.82
C ASN A 468 39.07 -39.99 -33.65
N PRO A 469 40.28 -40.05 -33.06
CA PRO A 469 40.71 -39.04 -32.10
C PRO A 469 40.87 -37.73 -32.86
N ILE A 470 39.86 -36.86 -32.78
CA ILE A 470 40.00 -35.47 -33.22
C ILE A 470 41.11 -34.89 -32.35
N GLU A 471 42.26 -34.60 -32.97
CA GLU A 471 43.34 -33.78 -32.41
C GLU A 471 42.77 -32.41 -32.05
N THR A 472 42.17 -32.33 -30.88
CA THR A 472 41.87 -31.07 -30.24
C THR A 472 43.17 -30.57 -29.62
N HIS A 473 43.44 -29.27 -29.74
CA HIS A 473 44.68 -28.57 -29.34
C HIS A 473 45.23 -28.86 -27.92
N ASN A 474 44.55 -29.63 -27.08
CA ASN A 474 44.90 -29.89 -25.69
C ASN A 474 45.08 -31.39 -25.34
N ASN A 475 45.06 -32.34 -26.29
CA ASN A 475 45.18 -33.80 -26.01
C ASN A 475 44.17 -34.34 -24.96
N LEU A 476 43.05 -33.65 -24.76
CA LEU A 476 42.04 -34.02 -23.75
C LEU A 476 41.09 -35.08 -24.32
N ASN A 477 40.94 -36.20 -23.61
CA ASN A 477 39.95 -37.20 -23.96
C ASN A 477 38.57 -36.82 -23.39
N TYR A 478 37.79 -36.09 -24.19
CA TYR A 478 36.45 -35.60 -23.82
C TYR A 478 35.45 -36.70 -23.46
N SER A 479 35.64 -37.94 -23.95
CA SER A 479 34.76 -39.07 -23.63
C SER A 479 34.84 -39.51 -22.16
N ARG A 480 35.99 -39.27 -21.52
CA ARG A 480 36.30 -39.70 -20.14
C ARG A 480 36.06 -38.62 -19.08
N LEU A 481 35.64 -37.42 -19.50
CA LEU A 481 35.41 -36.33 -18.56
C LEU A 481 34.14 -36.60 -17.74
N THR A 482 34.27 -36.45 -16.43
CA THR A 482 33.14 -36.39 -15.51
C THR A 482 32.39 -35.07 -15.68
N ASP A 483 31.14 -35.04 -15.25
CA ASP A 483 30.29 -33.87 -15.37
C ASP A 483 30.83 -32.65 -14.59
N SER A 484 31.45 -32.88 -13.43
CA SER A 484 32.17 -31.82 -12.70
C SER A 484 33.36 -31.28 -13.50
N GLN A 485 34.12 -32.14 -14.17
CA GLN A 485 35.23 -31.71 -15.02
C GLN A 485 34.74 -30.92 -16.24
N ILE A 486 33.57 -31.27 -16.78
CA ILE A 486 32.93 -30.51 -17.87
C ILE A 486 32.60 -29.10 -17.41
N LEU A 487 31.94 -28.93 -16.25
CA LEU A 487 31.61 -27.59 -15.73
C LEU A 487 32.86 -26.76 -15.43
N SER A 488 33.89 -27.38 -14.85
CA SER A 488 35.18 -26.73 -14.64
C SER A 488 35.83 -26.30 -15.96
N LEU A 489 35.75 -27.12 -17.01
CA LEU A 489 36.27 -26.78 -18.34
C LEU A 489 35.47 -25.67 -19.01
N VAL A 490 34.15 -25.63 -18.83
CA VAL A 490 33.31 -24.51 -19.29
C VAL A 490 33.77 -23.20 -18.66
N LEU A 491 33.96 -23.18 -17.34
CA LEU A 491 34.47 -22.00 -16.64
C LEU A 491 35.85 -21.57 -17.16
N TYR A 492 36.75 -22.54 -17.37
CA TYR A 492 38.07 -22.30 -17.96
C TYR A 492 37.98 -21.67 -19.35
N GLU A 493 37.16 -22.21 -20.25
CA GLU A 493 37.01 -21.71 -21.62
C GLU A 493 36.40 -20.30 -21.68
N ILE A 494 35.54 -19.94 -20.72
CA ILE A 494 35.02 -18.59 -20.58
C ILE A 494 36.14 -17.65 -20.12
N GLU A 495 36.79 -17.95 -18.99
CA GLU A 495 37.79 -17.08 -18.36
C GLU A 495 39.12 -16.98 -19.12
N LYS A 496 39.45 -17.98 -19.96
CA LYS A 496 40.65 -17.96 -20.79
C LYS A 496 40.73 -16.70 -21.67
N LYS A 497 39.58 -16.21 -22.17
CA LYS A 497 39.50 -14.97 -22.97
C LYS A 497 39.74 -13.70 -22.16
N TYR A 498 39.55 -13.78 -20.85
CA TYR A 498 39.65 -12.68 -19.91
C TYR A 498 40.87 -12.81 -18.99
N HIS A 499 41.81 -13.70 -19.32
CA HIS A 499 43.01 -13.95 -18.53
C HIS A 499 42.73 -14.27 -17.04
N PHE A 500 41.62 -14.95 -16.77
CA PHE A 500 41.20 -15.32 -15.41
C PHE A 500 41.03 -14.12 -14.45
N SER A 501 40.72 -12.93 -15.00
CA SER A 501 40.46 -11.73 -14.20
C SER A 501 39.12 -11.77 -13.47
N GLY A 502 38.23 -12.71 -13.83
CA GLY A 502 36.84 -12.75 -13.40
C GLY A 502 35.93 -11.83 -14.23
N ASP A 503 36.47 -11.14 -15.25
CA ASP A 503 35.69 -10.20 -16.06
C ASP A 503 34.74 -10.92 -17.04
N GLY A 504 34.83 -12.24 -17.17
CA GLY A 504 33.95 -13.04 -18.02
C GLY A 504 32.47 -12.95 -17.63
N ILE A 505 32.14 -12.46 -16.43
CA ILE A 505 30.76 -12.19 -16.02
C ILE A 505 30.09 -11.06 -16.83
N TRP A 506 30.87 -10.22 -17.52
CA TRP A 506 30.40 -9.10 -18.34
C TRP A 506 30.47 -9.34 -19.85
N SER A 507 30.68 -10.58 -20.30
CA SER A 507 30.86 -10.89 -21.72
C SER A 507 29.71 -10.40 -22.63
N ASN A 508 28.48 -10.33 -22.11
CA ASN A 508 27.32 -9.79 -22.83
C ASN A 508 27.24 -8.24 -22.87
N GLN A 509 28.08 -7.53 -22.11
CA GLN A 509 28.15 -6.06 -22.08
C GLN A 509 29.31 -5.49 -22.90
N ASP A 510 30.33 -6.29 -23.20
CA ASP A 510 31.56 -5.85 -23.88
C ASP A 510 31.40 -5.61 -25.40
N GLY A 511 30.30 -6.06 -26.02
CA GLY A 511 29.96 -5.72 -27.41
C GLY A 511 29.78 -4.21 -27.67
N MET A 512 29.73 -3.38 -26.63
CA MET A 512 29.70 -1.91 -26.71
C MET A 512 31.09 -1.26 -26.55
N ARG A 513 32.12 -1.99 -26.10
CA ARG A 513 33.46 -1.41 -25.83
C ARG A 513 34.42 -1.49 -27.02
N GLU A 514 34.24 -2.44 -27.93
CA GLU A 514 35.14 -2.59 -29.09
C GLU A 514 35.14 -1.40 -30.06
N HIS A 515 34.11 -0.54 -30.05
CA HIS A 515 34.09 0.67 -30.89
C HIS A 515 34.91 1.86 -30.37
N THR A 516 35.48 1.78 -29.15
CA THR A 516 36.33 2.87 -28.61
C THR A 516 37.82 2.56 -28.60
N ALA A 517 38.23 1.31 -28.78
CA ALA A 517 39.64 0.94 -28.90
C ALA A 517 40.22 1.19 -30.31
N ASN A 518 39.40 1.05 -31.37
CA ASN A 518 39.84 1.23 -32.76
C ASN A 518 39.97 2.70 -33.23
N ARG A 519 39.76 3.69 -32.36
CA ARG A 519 39.97 5.12 -32.70
C ARG A 519 41.30 5.71 -32.21
N LYS A 520 42.11 4.97 -31.46
CA LYS A 520 43.39 5.47 -30.94
C LYS A 520 44.65 5.03 -31.72
N SER A 521 44.51 4.16 -32.73
CA SER A 521 45.63 3.69 -33.56
C SER A 521 45.76 4.37 -34.93
N HIS A 522 44.97 5.41 -35.23
CA HIS A 522 45.05 6.19 -36.49
C HIS A 522 45.31 7.69 -36.27
N ALA A 523 45.84 8.07 -35.10
CA ALA A 523 46.33 9.41 -34.81
C ALA A 523 47.79 9.35 -34.35
N SER A 524 48.64 8.71 -35.15
CA SER A 524 50.11 8.77 -35.04
C SER A 524 50.70 8.26 -36.37
N SER A 525 50.57 9.06 -37.41
CA SER A 525 51.35 9.04 -38.66
C SER A 525 51.25 10.41 -39.29
#